data_AF-A0A834VRD3-F1
#
_entry.id   AF-A0A834VRD3-F1
#
_cell.length_a   1.000
_cell.length_b   1.000
_cell.length_c   1.000
_cell.angle_alpha   90.00
_cell.angle_beta   90.00
_cell.angle_gamma   90.00
#
_symmetry.space_group_name_H-M   'P 1'
#
loop_
_entity.id
_entity.type
_entity.pdbx_description
1 polymer ?
#
loop_
_entity_poly.entity_id
_entity_poly.type
_entity_poly.pdbx_seq_one_letter_code
_entity_poly.pdbx_strand_id
1 'polypeptide(L)'
;MVVSVRINSVLEKSSALKSATEAVPARGNWLNNIVGNERADYLAKEATKEDPRSTTKSIAYLGTTIKRIQQTEQRQEYEKYKARATALNKATYSAKYPLKISKTIQMPQNTKRVTSSAFYSLKLGHGYFNSYLKRFKKRDSNRCTCQNIQTPEHLLLYCHLYKDHRKTLLQTIKHRPVTLPLLLHTSIGIEATLAFITSTRIGTRKWYLGQPPEDLQRDTV
;
A
#
# COMPACT_ATOMS: atom_id res chain seq x y z
N MET A 1 33.56 27.58 -44.99
CA MET A 1 32.61 28.52 -44.33
C MET A 1 31.36 27.83 -43.75
N VAL A 2 31.43 26.56 -43.28
CA VAL A 2 30.26 25.84 -42.73
C VAL A 2 30.47 25.37 -41.27
N VAL A 3 31.70 25.48 -40.74
CA VAL A 3 32.04 25.00 -39.40
C VAL A 3 31.76 26.04 -38.30
N SER A 4 31.81 27.34 -38.60
CA SER A 4 31.61 28.40 -37.59
C SER A 4 30.15 28.65 -37.19
N VAL A 5 29.17 28.23 -38.00
CA VAL A 5 27.73 28.47 -37.71
C VAL A 5 27.20 27.50 -36.65
N ARG A 6 27.74 26.28 -36.57
CA ARG A 6 27.25 25.22 -35.68
C ARG A 6 27.69 25.38 -34.23
N ILE A 7 28.85 26.02 -33.99
CA ILE A 7 29.38 26.27 -32.65
C ILE A 7 28.59 27.39 -31.96
N ASN A 8 28.21 28.43 -32.70
CA ASN A 8 27.41 29.53 -32.16
C ASN A 8 26.00 29.08 -31.73
N SER A 9 25.36 28.17 -32.48
CA SER A 9 24.03 27.62 -32.13
C SER A 9 24.02 26.81 -30.82
N VAL A 10 25.11 26.09 -30.51
CA VAL A 10 25.23 25.30 -29.27
C VAL A 10 25.56 26.20 -28.07
N LEU A 11 26.39 27.23 -28.28
CA LEU A 11 26.72 28.21 -27.25
C LEU A 11 25.52 29.09 -26.88
N GLU A 12 24.71 29.52 -27.85
CA GLU A 12 23.48 30.27 -27.63
C GLU A 12 22.46 29.46 -26.80
N LYS A 13 22.27 28.18 -27.11
CA LYS A 13 21.40 27.28 -26.33
C LYS A 13 21.89 27.06 -24.91
N SER A 14 23.21 27.07 -24.67
CA SER A 14 23.80 26.98 -23.33
C SER A 14 23.65 28.29 -22.53
N SER A 15 23.67 29.44 -23.20
CA SER A 15 23.49 30.76 -22.57
C SER A 15 22.04 30.99 -22.15
N ALA A 16 21.07 30.52 -22.95
CA ALA A 16 19.65 30.54 -22.61
C ALA A 16 19.29 29.62 -21.43
N LEU A 17 20.05 28.54 -21.21
CA LEU A 17 19.93 27.70 -20.02
C LEU A 17 20.46 28.39 -18.74
N LYS A 18 21.42 29.32 -18.88
CA LYS A 18 22.03 30.06 -17.75
C LYS A 18 21.28 31.34 -17.40
N SER A 19 20.58 31.97 -18.33
CA SER A 19 19.73 33.14 -18.06
C SER A 19 18.37 32.79 -17.44
N ALA A 20 17.99 31.51 -17.43
CA ALA A 20 16.78 31.03 -16.75
C ALA A 20 17.03 30.59 -15.28
N THR A 21 18.29 30.64 -14.82
CA THR A 21 18.66 30.32 -13.44
C THR A 21 18.86 31.59 -12.61
N GLU A 22 17.85 32.44 -12.56
CA GLU A 22 17.67 33.32 -11.39
C GLU A 22 17.03 32.46 -10.30
N ALA A 23 17.73 32.35 -9.17
CA ALA A 23 17.50 31.35 -8.14
C ALA A 23 16.13 31.50 -7.46
N VAL A 24 15.12 30.79 -7.97
CA VAL A 24 13.91 30.48 -7.20
C VAL A 24 14.31 29.46 -6.13
N PRO A 25 14.10 29.74 -4.83
CA PRO A 25 14.52 28.84 -3.77
C PRO A 25 13.81 27.49 -3.94
N ALA A 26 14.61 26.43 -4.03
CA ALA A 26 14.18 25.05 -4.24
C ALA A 26 13.37 24.55 -3.03
N ARG A 27 12.12 24.98 -2.91
CA ARG A 27 11.11 24.27 -2.14
C ARG A 27 10.64 23.13 -3.03
N GLY A 28 10.97 21.90 -2.63
CA GLY A 28 10.61 20.66 -3.33
C GLY A 28 9.11 20.42 -3.37
N ASN A 29 8.40 21.22 -4.17
CA ASN A 29 6.99 21.01 -4.50
C ASN A 29 6.92 20.27 -5.83
N TRP A 30 6.36 19.06 -5.80
CA TRP A 30 6.01 18.28 -6.98
C TRP A 30 4.79 18.92 -7.66
N LEU A 31 5.00 19.97 -8.45
CA LEU A 31 3.93 20.70 -9.13
C LEU A 31 3.83 20.24 -10.59
N ASN A 32 2.77 19.50 -10.90
CA ASN A 32 2.31 19.29 -12.28
C ASN A 32 1.77 20.62 -12.84
N ASN A 33 1.73 20.79 -14.17
CA ASN A 33 1.22 21.99 -14.86
C ASN A 33 2.10 23.26 -14.78
N ILE A 34 3.43 23.10 -14.64
CA ILE A 34 4.39 24.20 -14.83
C ILE A 34 4.94 24.10 -16.25
N VAL A 35 4.73 25.14 -17.06
CA VAL A 35 5.18 25.22 -18.47
C VAL A 35 6.66 24.86 -18.63
N GLY A 36 7.51 25.26 -17.68
CA GLY A 36 8.93 24.90 -17.65
C GLY A 36 9.19 23.39 -17.45
N ASN A 37 8.44 22.72 -16.57
CA ASN A 37 8.60 21.28 -16.33
C ASN A 37 8.06 20.46 -17.51
N GLU A 38 6.95 20.89 -18.11
CA GLU A 38 6.43 20.28 -19.33
C GLU A 38 7.38 20.45 -20.51
N ARG A 39 7.99 21.64 -20.65
CA ARG A 39 9.01 21.88 -21.67
C ARG A 39 10.26 21.02 -21.44
N ALA A 40 10.69 20.88 -20.19
CA ALA A 40 11.80 20.00 -19.83
C ALA A 40 11.50 18.53 -20.14
N ASP A 41 10.30 18.04 -19.80
CA ASP A 41 9.86 16.67 -20.09
C ASP A 41 9.74 16.42 -21.61
N TYR A 42 9.20 17.38 -22.36
CA TYR A 42 9.17 17.33 -23.82
C TYR A 42 10.58 17.23 -24.43
N LEU A 43 11.51 18.09 -24.01
CA LEU A 43 12.90 18.05 -24.50
C LEU A 43 13.60 16.74 -24.11
N ALA A 44 13.35 16.21 -22.91
CA ALA A 44 13.88 14.92 -22.49
C ALA A 44 13.35 13.79 -23.38
N LYS A 45 12.05 13.78 -23.72
CA LYS A 45 11.44 12.81 -24.63
C LYS A 45 12.01 12.92 -26.05
N GLU A 46 12.18 14.13 -26.58
CA GLU A 46 12.83 14.29 -27.89
C GLU A 46 14.28 13.78 -27.88
N ALA A 47 15.03 14.03 -26.81
CA ALA A 47 16.39 13.51 -26.66
C ALA A 47 16.46 11.98 -26.62
N THR A 48 15.41 11.27 -26.19
CA THR A 48 15.37 9.79 -26.25
C THR A 48 15.29 9.22 -27.66
N LYS A 49 14.94 10.04 -28.66
CA LYS A 49 14.90 9.65 -30.08
C LYS A 49 16.26 9.81 -30.77
N GLU A 50 17.18 10.57 -30.18
CA GLU A 50 18.54 10.71 -30.71
C GLU A 50 19.34 9.44 -30.42
N ASP A 51 20.18 9.06 -31.38
CA ASP A 51 21.10 7.93 -31.18
C ASP A 51 22.07 8.23 -30.03
N PRO A 52 22.31 7.25 -29.14
CA PRO A 52 23.18 7.46 -27.99
C PRO A 52 24.60 7.75 -28.45
N ARG A 53 25.18 8.85 -27.95
CA ARG A 53 26.56 9.25 -28.24
C ARG A 53 27.62 8.27 -27.70
N SER A 54 27.23 7.34 -26.84
CA SER A 54 28.10 6.34 -26.23
C SER A 54 27.37 5.02 -26.00
N THR A 55 28.11 3.92 -26.11
CA THR A 55 27.66 2.55 -25.80
C THR A 55 27.54 2.30 -24.30
N THR A 56 28.11 3.16 -23.45
CA THR A 56 28.06 3.01 -21.99
C THR A 56 26.67 3.32 -21.45
N LYS A 57 26.06 2.34 -20.78
CA LYS A 57 24.74 2.49 -20.16
C LYS A 57 24.83 3.31 -18.87
N SER A 58 23.86 4.18 -18.65
CA SER A 58 23.76 4.93 -17.39
C SER A 58 23.41 4.02 -16.21
N ILE A 59 23.83 4.42 -15.00
CA ILE A 59 23.48 3.71 -13.76
C ILE A 59 21.96 3.58 -13.61
N ALA A 60 21.21 4.63 -13.97
CA ALA A 60 19.75 4.60 -13.96
C ALA A 60 19.19 3.50 -14.89
N TYR A 61 19.71 3.38 -16.12
CA TYR A 61 19.31 2.32 -17.04
C TYR A 61 19.60 0.93 -16.46
N LEU A 62 20.79 0.72 -15.90
CA LEU A 62 21.16 -0.54 -15.24
C LEU A 62 20.23 -0.86 -14.07
N GLY A 63 19.93 0.12 -13.21
CA GLY A 63 18.98 -0.03 -12.11
C GLY A 63 17.58 -0.45 -12.56
N THR A 64 17.05 0.17 -13.64
CA THR A 64 15.75 -0.25 -14.20
C THR A 64 15.79 -1.65 -14.80
N THR A 65 16.94 -2.05 -15.36
CA THR A 65 17.14 -3.38 -15.96
C THR A 65 17.19 -4.45 -14.87
N ILE A 66 17.97 -4.23 -13.80
CA ILE A 66 18.04 -5.09 -12.63
C ILE A 66 16.65 -5.28 -12.03
N LYS A 67 15.89 -4.18 -11.84
CA LYS A 67 14.53 -4.24 -11.31
C LYS A 67 13.59 -5.07 -12.21
N ARG A 68 13.71 -4.95 -13.54
CA ARG A 68 12.93 -5.76 -14.49
C ARG A 68 13.28 -7.24 -14.40
N ILE A 69 14.56 -7.58 -14.32
CA ILE A 69 15.03 -8.97 -14.16
C ILE A 69 14.47 -9.55 -12.87
N GLN A 70 14.67 -8.87 -11.74
CA GLN A 70 14.19 -9.29 -10.43
C GLN A 70 12.66 -9.52 -10.41
N GLN A 71 11.88 -8.61 -11.01
CA GLN A 71 10.43 -8.76 -11.10
C GLN A 71 10.01 -9.97 -11.93
N THR A 72 10.77 -10.27 -12.99
CA THR A 72 10.51 -11.40 -13.89
C THR A 72 10.81 -12.71 -13.18
N GLU A 73 11.98 -12.82 -12.54
CA GLU A 73 12.39 -13.99 -11.76
C GLU A 73 11.42 -14.29 -10.62
N GLN A 74 11.06 -13.27 -9.83
CA GLN A 74 10.08 -13.40 -8.74
C GLN A 74 8.72 -13.90 -9.23
N ARG A 75 8.27 -13.40 -10.40
CA ARG A 75 7.02 -13.86 -11.00
C ARG A 75 7.10 -15.32 -11.42
N GLN A 76 8.19 -15.71 -12.07
CA GLN A 76 8.39 -17.10 -12.50
C GLN A 76 8.43 -18.05 -11.30
N GLU A 77 9.15 -17.70 -10.24
CA GLU A 77 9.23 -18.53 -9.04
C GLU A 77 7.88 -18.63 -8.32
N TYR A 78 7.12 -17.53 -8.25
CA TYR A 78 5.77 -17.55 -7.69
C TYR A 78 4.83 -18.48 -8.48
N GLU A 79 4.85 -18.45 -9.81
CA GLU A 79 4.00 -19.34 -10.62
C GLU A 79 4.38 -20.82 -10.43
N LYS A 80 5.69 -21.15 -10.33
CA LYS A 80 6.15 -22.50 -10.00
C LYS A 80 5.62 -22.96 -8.63
N TYR A 81 5.79 -22.12 -7.61
CA TYR A 81 5.30 -22.41 -6.26
C TYR A 81 3.78 -22.61 -6.26
N LYS A 82 3.04 -21.72 -6.90
CA LYS A 82 1.57 -21.77 -6.97
C LYS A 82 1.09 -23.05 -7.63
N ALA A 83 1.70 -23.47 -8.75
CA ALA A 83 1.37 -24.71 -9.43
C ALA A 83 1.56 -25.93 -8.51
N ARG A 84 2.73 -26.03 -7.85
CA ARG A 84 3.04 -27.11 -6.90
C ARG A 84 2.08 -27.15 -5.72
N ALA A 85 1.85 -26.00 -5.08
CA ALA A 85 0.98 -25.89 -3.92
C ALA A 85 -0.49 -26.23 -4.23
N THR A 86 -0.97 -25.80 -5.40
CA THR A 86 -2.36 -26.07 -5.84
C THR A 86 -2.56 -27.53 -6.23
N ALA A 87 -1.55 -28.17 -6.84
CA ALA A 87 -1.58 -29.60 -7.16
C ALA A 87 -1.63 -30.46 -5.89
N LEU A 88 -0.87 -30.10 -4.85
CA LEU A 88 -0.86 -30.82 -3.58
C LEU A 88 -2.18 -30.64 -2.81
N ASN A 89 -2.70 -29.41 -2.77
CA ASN A 89 -3.93 -29.10 -2.07
C ASN A 89 -4.69 -27.94 -2.74
N LYS A 90 -5.86 -28.24 -3.31
CA LYS A 90 -6.73 -27.25 -3.96
C LYS A 90 -7.29 -26.19 -3.00
N ALA A 91 -7.32 -26.46 -1.69
CA ALA A 91 -7.78 -25.53 -0.67
C ALA A 91 -6.67 -24.61 -0.13
N THR A 92 -5.44 -24.69 -0.66
CA THR A 92 -4.29 -23.88 -0.21
C THR A 92 -4.56 -22.37 -0.36
N TYR A 93 -3.95 -21.57 0.52
CA TYR A 93 -4.05 -20.11 0.49
C TYR A 93 -3.72 -19.51 -0.89
N SER A 94 -2.66 -20.01 -1.55
CA SER A 94 -2.24 -19.56 -2.89
C SER A 94 -3.28 -19.83 -3.99
N ALA A 95 -4.11 -20.86 -3.83
CA ALA A 95 -5.21 -21.17 -4.74
C ALA A 95 -6.42 -20.25 -4.51
N LYS A 96 -6.70 -19.89 -3.25
CA LYS A 96 -7.80 -18.99 -2.88
C LYS A 96 -7.47 -17.51 -3.10
N TYR A 97 -6.21 -17.12 -2.95
CA TYR A 97 -5.77 -15.72 -2.96
C TYR A 97 -4.57 -15.53 -3.90
N PRO A 98 -4.80 -15.15 -5.17
CA PRO A 98 -3.71 -14.90 -6.10
C PRO A 98 -2.90 -13.67 -5.68
N LEU A 99 -1.58 -13.82 -5.58
CA LEU A 99 -0.67 -12.73 -5.26
C LEU A 99 -0.59 -11.78 -6.45
N LYS A 100 -1.03 -10.54 -6.27
CA LYS A 100 -0.85 -9.48 -7.26
C LYS A 100 0.40 -8.69 -6.91
N ILE A 101 1.55 -9.11 -7.45
CA ILE A 101 2.89 -8.53 -7.17
C ILE A 101 2.91 -7.01 -7.38
N SER A 102 2.11 -6.47 -8.31
CA SER A 102 2.05 -5.04 -8.62
C SER A 102 1.02 -4.23 -7.82
N LYS A 103 0.10 -4.87 -7.08
CA LYS A 103 -0.99 -4.18 -6.38
C LYS A 103 -0.76 -4.20 -4.88
N THR A 104 -0.05 -3.18 -4.39
CA THR A 104 -0.04 -2.85 -2.96
C THR A 104 -1.43 -2.36 -2.56
N ILE A 105 -1.90 -2.77 -1.38
CA ILE A 105 -3.09 -2.18 -0.78
C ILE A 105 -2.83 -0.69 -0.59
N GLN A 106 -3.61 0.14 -1.28
CA GLN A 106 -3.58 1.57 -1.09
C GLN A 106 -4.45 1.90 0.12
N MET A 107 -3.81 2.39 1.18
CA MET A 107 -4.52 2.89 2.36
C MET A 107 -5.06 4.29 2.05
N PRO A 108 -6.31 4.60 2.44
CA PRO A 108 -6.83 5.96 2.33
C PRO A 108 -5.89 6.97 2.98
N GLN A 109 -5.76 8.15 2.35
CA GLN A 109 -4.95 9.23 2.89
C GLN A 109 -5.43 9.61 4.30
N ASN A 110 -4.51 10.06 5.16
CA ASN A 110 -4.77 10.43 6.55
C ASN A 110 -5.24 9.29 7.48
N THR A 111 -5.05 8.02 7.09
CA THR A 111 -5.30 6.90 8.02
C THR A 111 -4.26 6.90 9.13
N LYS A 112 -4.71 6.98 10.39
CA LYS A 112 -3.83 6.91 11.58
C LYS A 112 -3.00 5.61 11.56
N ARG A 113 -1.69 5.72 11.86
CA ARG A 113 -0.76 4.57 11.87
C ARG A 113 -1.28 3.39 12.69
N VAL A 114 -1.86 3.65 13.86
CA VAL A 114 -2.41 2.61 14.75
C VAL A 114 -3.54 1.83 14.07
N THR A 115 -4.45 2.52 13.39
CA THR A 115 -5.55 1.92 12.64
C THR A 115 -5.01 1.10 11.45
N SER A 116 -4.06 1.66 10.70
CA SER A 116 -3.41 0.96 9.59
C SER A 116 -2.71 -0.32 10.04
N SER A 117 -1.95 -0.27 11.14
CA SER A 117 -1.29 -1.46 11.70
C SER A 117 -2.31 -2.52 12.14
N ALA A 118 -3.39 -2.13 12.82
CA ALA A 118 -4.44 -3.05 13.21
C ALA A 118 -5.15 -3.69 12.00
N PHE A 119 -5.37 -2.92 10.92
CA PHE A 119 -5.92 -3.45 9.66
C PHE A 119 -5.03 -4.53 9.06
N TYR A 120 -3.72 -4.28 8.92
CA TYR A 120 -2.80 -5.30 8.41
C TYR A 120 -2.72 -6.51 9.35
N SER A 121 -2.75 -6.31 10.67
CA SER A 121 -2.81 -7.39 11.64
C SER A 121 -4.05 -8.28 11.48
N LEU A 122 -5.23 -7.68 11.28
CA LEU A 122 -6.47 -8.40 10.99
C LEU A 122 -6.35 -9.16 9.67
N LYS A 123 -5.79 -8.52 8.63
CA LYS A 123 -5.65 -9.12 7.31
C LYS A 123 -4.73 -10.32 7.28
N LEU A 124 -3.60 -10.25 7.99
CA LEU A 124 -2.63 -11.35 8.08
C LEU A 124 -3.04 -12.39 9.12
N GLY A 125 -4.03 -12.10 9.97
CA GLY A 125 -4.33 -12.91 11.15
C GLY A 125 -3.17 -12.95 12.14
N HIS A 126 -2.41 -11.87 12.23
CA HIS A 126 -1.23 -11.72 13.06
C HIS A 126 -1.34 -10.43 13.88
N GLY A 127 -1.73 -10.55 15.13
CA GLY A 127 -1.97 -9.39 15.97
C GLY A 127 -2.55 -9.78 17.32
N TYR A 128 -3.16 -8.81 18.00
CA TYR A 128 -3.58 -8.99 19.38
C TYR A 128 -4.89 -9.78 19.57
N PHE A 129 -5.18 -10.77 18.74
CA PHE A 129 -6.35 -11.66 18.89
C PHE A 129 -5.95 -12.95 19.60
N ASN A 130 -6.80 -13.47 20.46
CA ASN A 130 -6.51 -14.62 21.31
C ASN A 130 -6.18 -15.89 20.51
N SER A 131 -6.76 -16.08 19.32
CA SER A 131 -6.39 -17.19 18.44
C SER A 131 -4.92 -17.16 18.02
N TYR A 132 -4.39 -15.99 17.68
CA TYR A 132 -2.98 -15.80 17.36
C TYR A 132 -2.11 -15.86 18.62
N LEU A 133 -2.49 -15.16 19.69
CA LEU A 133 -1.70 -15.10 20.93
C LEU A 133 -1.54 -16.48 21.59
N LYS A 134 -2.56 -17.33 21.56
CA LYS A 134 -2.48 -18.72 22.04
C LYS A 134 -1.46 -19.55 21.25
N ARG A 135 -1.41 -19.38 19.92
CA ARG A 135 -0.43 -20.07 19.06
C ARG A 135 1.02 -19.75 19.47
N PHE A 136 1.26 -18.54 19.98
CA PHE A 136 2.56 -18.10 20.50
C PHE A 136 2.70 -18.23 22.02
N LYS A 137 1.81 -18.98 22.68
CA LYS A 137 1.84 -19.21 24.13
C LYS A 137 1.84 -17.92 24.98
N LYS A 138 1.24 -16.84 24.46
CA LYS A 138 1.07 -15.55 25.18
C LYS A 138 -0.28 -15.41 25.89
N ARG A 139 -1.18 -16.38 25.67
CA ARG A 139 -2.51 -16.49 26.28
C ARG A 139 -2.87 -17.97 26.37
N ASP A 140 -3.53 -18.37 27.45
CA ASP A 140 -3.92 -19.77 27.66
C ASP A 140 -5.16 -20.16 26.83
N SER A 141 -6.02 -19.19 26.58
CA SER A 141 -7.28 -19.36 25.84
C SER A 141 -7.30 -18.57 24.54
N ASN A 142 -7.87 -19.18 23.49
CA ASN A 142 -8.16 -18.54 22.20
C ASN A 142 -9.57 -17.95 22.14
N ARG A 143 -10.34 -18.02 23.23
CA ARG A 143 -11.74 -17.59 23.27
C ARG A 143 -11.85 -16.08 23.37
N CYS A 144 -12.86 -15.55 22.69
CA CYS A 144 -13.33 -14.18 22.84
C CYS A 144 -14.20 -14.07 24.11
N THR A 145 -14.49 -12.86 24.57
CA THR A 145 -15.43 -12.61 25.67
C THR A 145 -16.82 -13.18 25.37
N CYS A 146 -17.23 -13.19 24.09
CA CYS A 146 -18.44 -13.88 23.63
C CYS A 146 -18.29 -15.40 23.45
N GLN A 147 -17.28 -16.02 24.08
CA GLN A 147 -16.95 -17.45 24.12
C GLN A 147 -16.55 -18.15 22.81
N ASN A 148 -16.84 -17.57 21.64
CA ASN A 148 -16.35 -18.04 20.34
C ASN A 148 -14.83 -17.89 20.19
N ILE A 149 -14.22 -18.63 19.25
CA ILE A 149 -12.79 -18.47 18.94
C ILE A 149 -12.54 -17.06 18.40
N GLN A 150 -11.60 -16.32 18.99
CA GLN A 150 -11.31 -14.94 18.63
C GLN A 150 -10.40 -14.86 17.41
N THR A 151 -10.95 -15.16 16.23
CA THR A 151 -10.30 -14.97 14.93
C THR A 151 -10.60 -13.57 14.36
N PRO A 152 -9.80 -13.04 13.41
CA PRO A 152 -10.13 -11.82 12.68
C PRO A 152 -11.50 -11.89 12.01
N GLU A 153 -11.82 -13.04 11.41
CA GLU A 153 -13.11 -13.29 10.79
C GLU A 153 -14.26 -13.19 11.79
N HIS A 154 -14.13 -13.83 12.96
CA HIS A 154 -15.11 -13.70 14.03
C HIS A 154 -15.32 -12.25 14.45
N LEU A 155 -14.24 -11.49 14.69
CA LEU A 155 -14.33 -10.10 15.11
C LEU A 155 -15.02 -9.23 14.03
N LEU A 156 -14.63 -9.40 12.76
CA LEU A 156 -15.09 -8.60 11.63
C LEU A 156 -16.45 -9.00 11.06
N LEU A 157 -16.93 -10.23 11.28
CA LEU A 157 -18.20 -10.69 10.69
C LEU A 157 -19.23 -11.18 11.71
N TYR A 158 -18.83 -11.81 12.83
CA TYR A 158 -19.75 -12.66 13.62
C TYR A 158 -19.89 -12.28 15.09
N CYS A 159 -18.94 -11.56 15.67
CA CYS A 159 -18.92 -11.26 17.10
C CYS A 159 -20.11 -10.35 17.49
N HIS A 160 -20.98 -10.83 18.37
CA HIS A 160 -22.17 -10.07 18.77
C HIS A 160 -21.84 -8.81 19.56
N LEU A 161 -20.68 -8.76 20.25
CA LEU A 161 -20.21 -7.58 20.98
C LEU A 161 -19.99 -6.36 20.09
N TYR A 162 -19.79 -6.57 18.78
CA TYR A 162 -19.61 -5.50 17.82
C TYR A 162 -20.78 -5.37 16.85
N LYS A 163 -21.96 -5.90 17.19
CA LYS A 163 -23.15 -5.90 16.32
C LYS A 163 -23.51 -4.48 15.87
N ASP A 164 -23.47 -3.50 16.77
CA ASP A 164 -23.85 -2.12 16.45
C ASP A 164 -22.81 -1.42 15.57
N HIS A 165 -21.52 -1.53 15.88
CA HIS A 165 -20.46 -1.06 14.99
C HIS A 165 -20.51 -1.72 13.61
N ARG A 166 -20.92 -3.00 13.55
CA ARG A 166 -21.06 -3.74 12.29
C ARG A 166 -22.22 -3.19 11.46
N LYS A 167 -23.29 -2.65 12.05
CA LYS A 167 -24.39 -2.03 11.28
C LYS A 167 -23.85 -0.90 10.40
N THR A 168 -23.00 -0.02 10.95
CA THR A 168 -22.35 1.06 10.20
C THR A 168 -21.48 0.52 9.07
N LEU A 169 -20.62 -0.46 9.35
CA LEU A 169 -19.80 -1.12 8.33
C LEU A 169 -20.66 -1.73 7.20
N LEU A 170 -21.79 -2.37 7.56
CA LEU A 170 -22.70 -2.98 6.61
C LEU A 170 -23.53 -1.96 5.81
N GLN A 171 -23.78 -0.77 6.34
CA GLN A 171 -24.44 0.32 5.62
C GLN A 171 -23.52 0.89 4.53
N THR A 172 -22.22 1.00 4.82
CA THR A 172 -21.22 1.40 3.82
C THR A 172 -21.10 0.37 2.69
N ILE A 173 -21.19 -0.92 3.03
CA ILE A 173 -21.04 -2.02 2.07
C ILE A 173 -22.41 -2.41 1.51
N LYS A 174 -22.74 -1.90 0.33
CA LYS A 174 -24.00 -2.19 -0.37
C LYS A 174 -24.11 -3.63 -0.92
N HIS A 175 -23.03 -4.42 -0.86
CA HIS A 175 -22.99 -5.79 -1.38
C HIS A 175 -23.29 -6.84 -0.30
N ARG A 176 -24.06 -7.88 -0.66
CA ARG A 176 -24.36 -9.05 0.17
C ARG A 176 -24.07 -10.34 -0.61
N PRO A 177 -23.50 -11.39 0.01
CA PRO A 177 -23.05 -11.47 1.40
C PRO A 177 -21.74 -10.71 1.66
N VAL A 178 -21.57 -10.19 2.87
CA VAL A 178 -20.30 -9.56 3.28
C VAL A 178 -19.32 -10.65 3.68
N THR A 179 -18.24 -10.77 2.93
CA THR A 179 -17.19 -11.78 3.14
C THR A 179 -15.87 -11.13 3.55
N LEU A 180 -15.00 -11.89 4.20
CA LEU A 180 -13.69 -11.39 4.61
C LEU A 180 -12.83 -10.87 3.44
N PRO A 181 -12.80 -11.53 2.25
CA PRO A 181 -12.09 -10.99 1.08
C PRO A 181 -12.67 -9.65 0.62
N LEU A 182 -14.00 -9.46 0.64
CA LEU A 182 -14.63 -8.18 0.31
C LEU A 182 -14.11 -7.07 1.24
N LEU A 183 -14.10 -7.31 2.55
CA LEU A 183 -13.64 -6.34 3.55
C LEU A 183 -12.17 -5.96 3.41
N LEU A 184 -11.30 -6.93 3.12
CA LEU A 184 -9.85 -6.71 3.24
C LEU A 184 -9.14 -6.43 1.91
N HIS A 185 -9.79 -6.70 0.78
CA HIS A 185 -9.15 -6.65 -0.55
C HIS A 185 -9.79 -5.63 -1.50
N THR A 186 -10.95 -5.04 -1.17
CA THR A 186 -11.61 -4.00 -1.98
C THR A 186 -11.47 -2.63 -1.34
N SER A 187 -11.40 -1.56 -2.12
CA SER A 187 -11.27 -0.19 -1.60
C SER A 187 -12.41 0.17 -0.64
N ILE A 188 -13.66 -0.09 -1.06
CA ILE A 188 -14.86 0.14 -0.25
C ILE A 188 -14.81 -0.66 1.05
N GLY A 189 -14.43 -1.94 0.96
CA GLY A 189 -14.27 -2.80 2.14
C GLY A 189 -13.18 -2.30 3.08
N ILE A 190 -12.04 -1.85 2.55
CA ILE A 190 -10.91 -1.32 3.33
C ILE A 190 -11.36 -0.08 4.10
N GLU A 191 -11.99 0.88 3.44
CA GLU A 191 -12.51 2.10 4.08
C GLU A 191 -13.49 1.76 5.21
N ALA A 192 -14.47 0.89 4.93
CA ALA A 192 -15.44 0.45 5.93
C ALA A 192 -14.77 -0.27 7.12
N THR A 193 -13.75 -1.09 6.85
CA THR A 193 -12.99 -1.81 7.87
C THR A 193 -12.16 -0.84 8.72
N LEU A 194 -11.58 0.21 8.12
CA LEU A 194 -10.83 1.23 8.85
C LEU A 194 -11.73 2.07 9.77
N ALA A 195 -12.93 2.44 9.31
CA ALA A 195 -13.93 3.10 10.15
C ALA A 195 -14.35 2.20 11.32
N PHE A 196 -14.56 0.90 11.05
CA PHE A 196 -14.86 -0.09 12.08
C PHE A 196 -13.73 -0.26 13.10
N ILE A 197 -12.47 -0.33 12.67
CA ILE A 197 -11.31 -0.38 13.57
C ILE A 197 -11.19 0.92 14.37
N THR A 198 -11.48 2.07 13.77
CA THR A 198 -11.39 3.36 14.46
C THR A 198 -12.39 3.46 15.59
N SER A 199 -13.63 2.96 15.39
CA SER A 199 -14.67 2.96 16.42
C SER A 199 -14.49 1.87 17.49
N THR A 200 -14.02 0.68 17.11
CA THR A 200 -13.91 -0.48 18.02
C THR A 200 -12.53 -0.67 18.64
N ARG A 201 -11.50 -0.10 18.01
CA ARG A 201 -10.06 -0.30 18.30
C ARG A 201 -9.58 -1.74 18.17
N ILE A 202 -10.36 -2.63 17.56
CA ILE A 202 -10.02 -4.06 17.42
C ILE A 202 -8.64 -4.22 16.79
N GLY A 203 -7.84 -5.14 17.35
CA GLY A 203 -6.51 -5.45 16.84
C GLY A 203 -5.42 -4.44 17.19
N THR A 204 -5.75 -3.38 17.94
CA THR A 204 -4.76 -2.45 18.52
C THR A 204 -4.23 -2.96 19.86
N ARG A 205 -3.07 -2.45 20.30
CA ARG A 205 -2.52 -2.76 21.63
C ARG A 205 -3.44 -2.28 22.76
N LYS A 206 -4.05 -1.09 22.63
CA LYS A 206 -4.95 -0.53 23.64
C LYS A 206 -6.19 -1.41 23.85
N TRP A 207 -6.77 -1.91 22.74
CA TRP A 207 -7.87 -2.86 22.79
C TRP A 207 -7.50 -4.16 23.51
N TYR A 208 -6.32 -4.69 23.23
CA TYR A 208 -5.79 -5.86 23.91
C TYR A 208 -5.57 -5.66 25.42
N LEU A 209 -5.11 -4.47 25.82
CA LEU A 209 -4.93 -4.09 27.21
C LEU A 209 -6.24 -3.71 27.91
N GLY A 210 -7.37 -3.69 27.21
CA GLY A 210 -8.68 -3.32 27.77
C GLY A 210 -8.82 -1.83 28.14
N GLN A 211 -8.01 -0.95 27.53
CA GLN A 211 -8.04 0.48 27.84
C GLN A 211 -9.23 1.18 27.16
N PRO A 212 -9.96 2.07 27.87
CA PRO A 212 -11.13 2.75 27.32
C PRO A 212 -10.79 3.76 26.20
N PRO A 213 -11.79 4.16 25.40
CA PRO A 213 -11.73 5.30 24.49
C PRO A 213 -11.14 6.57 25.12
N GLU A 214 -10.22 7.25 24.42
CA GLU A 214 -9.62 8.54 24.86
C GLU A 214 -10.69 9.64 24.89
N ASP A 215 -11.73 9.48 24.08
CA ASP A 215 -12.85 10.40 24.00
C ASP A 215 -13.75 10.33 25.25
N LEU A 216 -13.65 9.25 26.04
CA LEU A 216 -14.30 9.10 27.35
C LEU A 216 -13.38 9.49 28.51
N GLN A 217 -12.12 9.88 28.24
CA GLN A 217 -11.16 10.34 29.25
C GLN A 217 -11.09 11.88 29.34
N ARG A 218 -11.76 12.58 28.42
CA ARG A 218 -11.80 14.05 28.37
C ARG A 218 -12.89 14.66 29.24
N ASP A 219 -13.80 13.85 29.77
CA ASP A 219 -14.92 14.29 30.61
C ASP A 219 -14.67 14.10 32.12
N THR A 220 -13.41 13.82 32.52
CA THR A 220 -13.05 13.57 33.93
C THR A 220 -11.92 14.48 34.44
N VAL A 221 -11.86 15.73 33.97
CA VAL A 221 -11.04 16.79 34.59
C VAL A 221 -11.91 18.00 34.88
#